data_AF-A0A5B7APV1-F1
#
_entry.id   AF-A0A5B7APV1-F1
#
_cell.length_a   1.000
_cell.length_b   1.000
_cell.length_c   1.000
_cell.angle_alpha   90.00
_cell.angle_beta   90.00
_cell.angle_gamma   90.00
#
_symmetry.space_group_name_H-M   'P 1'
#
loop_
_entity.id
_entity.type
_entity.pdbx_description
1 polymer ?
#
loop_
_entity_poly.entity_id
_entity_poly.type
_entity_poly.pdbx_seq_one_letter_code
_entity_poly.pdbx_strand_id
1 'polypeptide(L)'
;VQVGSFAYNYLIEELSIAESRLRILKDQAEYVSALQKGPKDGGVAAIVDELPYVELFLSNTNCIFKIVGQEFTKSGWGFAFQRDSPLAVDLSTAILQLSENGDLQRIHDKWLQRSGCSTQSNQVDATRLSLTSFWGLFLICGIACFISLTVFFWRVFWQYRRYSPESEGHEIEEPEPPARSRRTFRTPSFKDLIGFVDKKEVEIKEMLKRKSGSDNKGQASQSSDGQPSSPS
;
A
#
# COMPACT_ATOMS: atom_id res chain seq x y z
N VAL A 1 -1.18 -19.31 -31.18
CA VAL A 1 -1.11 -18.79 -32.56
C VAL A 1 -2.51 -18.29 -32.86
N GLN A 2 -2.72 -16.99 -33.00
CA GLN A 2 -4.08 -16.42 -33.08
C GLN A 2 -4.69 -16.46 -34.47
N VAL A 3 -3.95 -16.92 -35.49
CA VAL A 3 -4.47 -17.01 -36.86
C VAL A 3 -5.53 -18.11 -36.91
N GLY A 4 -6.78 -17.72 -37.18
CA GLY A 4 -7.94 -18.63 -37.17
C GLY A 4 -8.52 -18.90 -35.77
N SER A 5 -8.04 -18.20 -34.73
CA SER A 5 -8.62 -18.27 -33.39
C SER A 5 -9.98 -17.56 -33.32
N PHE A 6 -10.86 -18.10 -32.48
CA PHE A 6 -12.15 -17.48 -32.14
C PHE A 6 -11.99 -16.17 -31.34
N ALA A 7 -10.85 -15.99 -30.66
CA ALA A 7 -10.61 -14.90 -29.72
C ALA A 7 -10.78 -13.51 -30.36
N TYR A 8 -10.33 -13.33 -31.61
CA TYR A 8 -10.36 -12.02 -32.27
C TYR A 8 -11.80 -11.50 -32.45
N ASN A 9 -12.67 -12.32 -33.06
CA ASN A 9 -14.07 -11.93 -33.29
C ASN A 9 -14.81 -11.78 -31.96
N TYR A 10 -14.56 -12.67 -30.99
CA TYR A 10 -15.18 -12.58 -29.67
C TYR A 10 -14.86 -11.26 -28.96
N LEU A 11 -13.61 -10.81 -29.01
CA LEU A 11 -13.21 -9.53 -28.40
C LEU A 11 -13.92 -8.33 -29.01
N ILE A 12 -14.22 -8.38 -30.31
CA ILE A 12 -14.89 -7.30 -31.03
C ILE A 12 -16.40 -7.35 -30.81
N GLU A 13 -17.01 -8.51 -31.09
CA GLU A 13 -18.46 -8.67 -31.17
C GLU A 13 -19.11 -8.73 -29.77
N GLU A 14 -18.50 -9.44 -28.83
CA GLU A 14 -19.08 -9.67 -27.50
C GLU A 14 -18.56 -8.68 -26.45
N LEU A 15 -17.27 -8.33 -26.54
CA LEU A 15 -16.62 -7.42 -25.58
C LEU A 15 -16.48 -5.98 -26.08
N SER A 16 -16.93 -5.68 -27.31
CA SER A 16 -16.91 -4.33 -27.90
C SER A 16 -15.53 -3.66 -27.88
N ILE A 17 -14.46 -4.45 -28.05
CA ILE A 17 -13.10 -3.92 -28.13
C ILE A 17 -12.84 -3.41 -29.54
N ALA A 18 -12.42 -2.15 -29.64
CA ALA A 18 -12.07 -1.55 -30.92
C ALA A 18 -10.95 -2.32 -31.63
N GLU A 19 -11.16 -2.65 -32.90
CA GLU A 19 -10.20 -3.38 -33.75
C GLU A 19 -8.81 -2.73 -33.77
N SER A 20 -8.75 -1.40 -33.70
CA SER A 20 -7.50 -0.63 -33.67
C SER A 20 -6.61 -0.92 -32.45
N ARG A 21 -7.18 -1.52 -31.39
CA ARG A 21 -6.45 -1.93 -30.19
C ARG A 21 -6.01 -3.39 -30.23
N LEU A 22 -6.48 -4.15 -31.22
CA LEU A 22 -6.19 -5.56 -31.37
C LEU A 22 -5.03 -5.76 -32.33
N ARG A 23 -4.15 -6.70 -31.98
CA ARG A 23 -3.05 -7.12 -32.82
C ARG A 23 -2.99 -8.63 -32.82
N ILE A 24 -3.07 -9.21 -34.00
CA ILE A 24 -2.96 -10.67 -34.20
C ILE A 24 -1.47 -11.03 -34.13
N LEU A 25 -1.14 -11.96 -33.25
CA LEU A 25 0.21 -12.50 -33.08
C LEU A 25 0.27 -13.94 -33.60
N LYS A 26 1.29 -14.23 -34.42
CA LYS A 26 1.32 -15.48 -35.20
C LYS A 26 2.06 -16.62 -34.53
N ASP A 27 3.01 -16.33 -33.65
CA ASP A 27 3.83 -17.36 -33.04
C ASP A 27 4.15 -17.03 -31.57
N GLN A 28 4.65 -18.05 -30.87
CA GLN A 28 4.97 -17.94 -29.46
C GLN A 28 6.17 -16.99 -29.20
N ALA A 29 7.09 -16.82 -30.15
CA ALA A 29 8.19 -15.88 -29.99
C ALA A 29 7.69 -14.42 -30.07
N GLU A 30 6.70 -14.16 -30.91
CA GLU A 30 6.01 -12.88 -31.02
C GLU A 30 5.25 -12.57 -29.72
N TYR A 31 4.65 -13.58 -29.06
CA TYR A 31 4.00 -13.39 -27.76
C TYR A 31 4.99 -12.86 -26.73
N VAL A 32 6.15 -13.53 -26.59
CA VAL A 32 7.19 -13.14 -25.63
C VAL A 32 7.69 -11.73 -25.92
N SER A 33 8.09 -11.47 -27.17
CA SER A 33 8.67 -10.18 -27.54
C SER A 33 7.67 -9.03 -27.45
N ALA A 34 6.40 -9.25 -27.79
CA ALA A 34 5.36 -8.24 -27.69
C ALA A 34 5.00 -7.93 -26.22
N LEU A 35 4.92 -8.94 -25.35
CA LEU A 35 4.68 -8.74 -23.92
C LEU A 35 5.86 -8.04 -23.23
N GLN A 36 7.10 -8.38 -23.59
CA GLN A 36 8.30 -7.75 -23.02
C GLN A 36 8.44 -6.27 -23.40
N LYS A 37 8.10 -5.91 -24.66
CA LYS A 37 8.06 -4.50 -25.09
C LYS A 37 6.96 -3.72 -24.38
N GLY A 38 5.83 -4.37 -24.09
CA GLY A 38 4.68 -3.72 -23.48
C GLY A 38 4.06 -2.63 -24.38
N PRO A 39 2.95 -2.00 -23.95
CA PRO A 39 2.18 -1.09 -24.80
C PRO A 39 2.90 0.24 -25.10
N LYS A 40 3.90 0.62 -24.30
CA LYS A 40 4.64 1.88 -24.48
C LYS A 40 5.71 1.78 -25.58
N ASP A 41 6.34 0.62 -25.73
CA ASP A 41 7.42 0.40 -26.70
C ASP A 41 6.94 -0.39 -27.94
N GLY A 42 5.67 -0.26 -28.29
CA GLY A 42 5.07 -0.86 -29.50
C GLY A 42 4.75 -2.37 -29.39
N GLY A 43 4.73 -2.91 -28.18
CA GLY A 43 4.26 -4.24 -27.84
C GLY A 43 2.79 -4.27 -27.43
N VAL A 44 2.41 -5.28 -26.63
CA VAL A 44 1.03 -5.48 -26.15
C VAL A 44 0.96 -5.45 -24.63
N ALA A 45 -0.18 -5.01 -24.10
CA ALA A 45 -0.42 -5.01 -22.65
C ALA A 45 -0.80 -6.39 -22.10
N ALA A 46 -1.50 -7.18 -22.91
CA ALA A 46 -1.97 -8.52 -22.58
C ALA A 46 -2.16 -9.33 -23.86
N ILE A 47 -2.16 -10.65 -23.71
CA ILE A 47 -2.52 -11.59 -24.76
C ILE A 47 -3.80 -12.28 -24.34
N VAL A 48 -4.71 -12.44 -25.28
CA VAL A 48 -5.96 -13.18 -25.11
C VAL A 48 -5.94 -14.33 -26.10
N ASP A 49 -6.06 -15.55 -25.57
CA ASP A 49 -6.08 -16.80 -26.34
C ASP A 49 -6.79 -17.88 -25.52
N GLU A 50 -7.03 -19.04 -26.11
CA GLU A 50 -7.66 -20.18 -25.43
C GLU A 50 -6.74 -20.76 -24.34
N LEU A 51 -7.33 -21.16 -23.22
CA LEU A 51 -6.61 -21.60 -22.01
C LEU A 51 -5.48 -22.62 -22.26
N PRO A 52 -5.68 -23.74 -23.00
CA PRO A 52 -4.60 -24.72 -23.20
C PRO A 52 -3.40 -24.14 -23.97
N TYR A 53 -3.60 -23.17 -24.86
CA TYR A 53 -2.48 -22.48 -25.52
C TYR A 53 -1.74 -21.55 -24.57
N VAL A 54 -2.48 -20.85 -23.69
CA VAL A 54 -1.88 -19.99 -22.66
C VAL A 54 -1.10 -20.82 -21.64
N GLU A 55 -1.64 -21.95 -21.17
CA GLU A 55 -0.94 -22.84 -20.24
C GLU A 55 0.36 -23.40 -20.83
N LEU A 56 0.31 -23.88 -22.07
CA LEU A 56 1.49 -24.31 -22.79
C LEU A 56 2.50 -23.17 -22.96
N PHE A 57 2.01 -21.96 -23.24
CA PHE A 57 2.83 -20.76 -23.35
C PHE A 57 3.58 -20.44 -22.05
N LEU A 58 2.89 -20.47 -20.92
CA LEU A 58 3.46 -20.23 -19.60
C LEU A 58 4.50 -21.29 -19.23
N SER A 59 4.19 -22.56 -19.49
CA SER A 59 5.11 -23.68 -19.26
C SER A 59 6.41 -23.50 -20.07
N ASN A 60 6.31 -23.19 -21.36
CA ASN A 60 7.48 -23.00 -22.23
C ASN A 60 8.31 -21.75 -21.87
N THR A 61 7.71 -20.77 -21.21
CA THR A 61 8.38 -19.52 -20.81
C THR A 61 8.85 -19.53 -19.36
N ASN A 62 8.80 -20.67 -18.66
CA ASN A 62 9.15 -20.81 -17.25
C ASN A 62 8.45 -19.75 -16.36
N CYS A 63 7.17 -19.49 -16.63
CA CYS A 63 6.32 -18.65 -15.78
C CYS A 63 6.77 -17.19 -15.62
N ILE A 64 7.56 -16.64 -16.55
CA ILE A 64 7.89 -15.19 -16.55
C ILE A 64 6.65 -14.30 -16.76
N PHE A 65 5.57 -14.89 -17.29
CA PHE A 65 4.26 -14.27 -17.45
C PHE A 65 3.24 -14.97 -16.55
N LYS A 66 2.07 -14.34 -16.37
CA LYS A 66 0.96 -14.91 -15.61
C LYS A 66 -0.38 -14.57 -16.24
N ILE A 67 -1.36 -15.42 -16.03
CA ILE A 67 -2.77 -15.11 -16.33
C ILE A 67 -3.27 -14.10 -15.31
N VAL A 68 -4.04 -13.12 -15.78
CA VAL A 68 -4.67 -12.09 -14.95
C VAL A 68 -6.15 -12.02 -15.30
N GLY A 69 -6.99 -11.92 -14.27
CA GLY A 69 -8.45 -11.84 -14.43
C GLY A 69 -9.13 -13.20 -14.38
N GLN A 70 -10.43 -13.19 -14.65
CA GLN A 70 -11.27 -14.39 -14.72
C GLN A 70 -11.41 -14.82 -16.18
N GLU A 71 -11.62 -16.12 -16.37
CA GLU A 71 -12.05 -16.66 -17.66
C GLU A 71 -13.40 -16.08 -18.03
N PHE A 72 -13.49 -15.54 -19.25
CA PHE A 72 -14.71 -14.88 -19.75
C PHE A 72 -15.39 -15.69 -20.87
N THR A 73 -14.79 -16.78 -21.34
CA THR A 73 -15.42 -17.72 -22.29
C THR A 73 -15.30 -19.15 -21.79
N LYS A 74 -16.32 -19.97 -22.06
CA LYS A 74 -16.31 -21.41 -21.81
C LYS A 74 -16.56 -22.19 -23.11
N SER A 75 -15.75 -21.90 -24.12
CA SER A 75 -15.80 -22.62 -25.39
C SER A 75 -15.11 -23.98 -25.25
N GLY A 76 -15.78 -25.03 -25.75
CA GLY A 76 -15.27 -26.39 -25.76
C GLY A 76 -14.64 -26.78 -27.11
N TRP A 77 -13.79 -27.79 -27.08
CA TRP A 77 -13.18 -28.40 -28.26
C TRP A 77 -13.97 -29.65 -28.65
N GLY A 78 -14.07 -29.94 -29.94
CA GLY A 78 -14.86 -31.08 -30.42
C GLY A 78 -14.32 -31.65 -31.73
N PHE A 79 -14.70 -32.90 -31.98
CA PHE A 79 -14.42 -33.59 -33.24
C PHE A 79 -15.63 -33.45 -34.16
N ALA A 80 -15.38 -33.12 -35.43
CA ALA A 80 -16.42 -32.97 -36.43
C ALA A 80 -16.44 -34.16 -37.39
N PHE A 81 -17.64 -34.65 -37.68
CA PHE A 81 -17.89 -35.75 -38.62
C PHE A 81 -18.97 -35.34 -39.63
N GLN A 82 -19.06 -36.07 -40.74
CA GLN A 82 -20.20 -35.94 -41.65
C GLN A 82 -21.51 -36.24 -40.91
N ARG A 83 -22.58 -35.58 -41.33
CA ARG A 83 -23.92 -35.81 -40.77
C ARG A 83 -24.28 -37.29 -40.90
N ASP A 84 -24.90 -37.83 -39.85
CA ASP A 84 -25.33 -39.23 -39.74
C ASP A 84 -24.19 -40.28 -39.72
N SER A 85 -22.93 -39.85 -39.54
CA SER A 85 -21.81 -40.75 -39.35
C SER A 85 -21.90 -41.45 -37.98
N PRO A 86 -21.85 -42.80 -37.92
CA PRO A 86 -21.86 -43.53 -36.65
C PRO A 86 -20.62 -43.23 -35.79
N LEU A 87 -19.50 -42.83 -36.42
CA LEU A 87 -18.26 -42.47 -35.73
C LEU A 87 -18.43 -41.34 -34.71
N ALA A 88 -19.40 -40.44 -34.93
CA ALA A 88 -19.68 -39.36 -33.99
C ALA A 88 -20.15 -39.91 -32.63
N VAL A 89 -21.00 -40.93 -32.65
CA VAL A 89 -21.53 -41.59 -31.44
C VAL A 89 -20.43 -42.41 -30.76
N ASP A 90 -19.68 -43.18 -31.54
CA ASP A 90 -18.59 -44.01 -31.02
C ASP A 90 -17.51 -43.16 -30.34
N LEU A 91 -17.05 -42.07 -31.00
CA LEU A 91 -16.03 -41.21 -30.43
C LEU A 91 -16.54 -40.44 -29.21
N SER A 92 -17.78 -39.94 -29.24
CA SER A 92 -18.37 -39.25 -28.08
C SER A 92 -18.46 -40.18 -26.87
N THR A 93 -18.85 -41.44 -27.09
CA THR A 93 -18.92 -42.47 -26.03
C THR A 93 -17.54 -42.79 -25.47
N ALA A 94 -16.54 -42.93 -26.34
CA ALA A 94 -15.15 -43.16 -25.91
C ALA A 94 -14.60 -41.97 -25.09
N ILE A 95 -14.90 -40.73 -25.48
CA ILE A 95 -14.49 -39.54 -24.72
C ILE A 95 -15.16 -39.50 -23.35
N LEU A 96 -16.45 -39.85 -23.26
CA LEU A 96 -17.16 -39.94 -21.99
C LEU A 96 -16.52 -40.98 -21.06
N GLN A 97 -16.20 -42.17 -21.58
CA GLN A 97 -15.51 -43.21 -20.80
C GLN A 97 -14.13 -42.75 -20.29
N LEU A 98 -13.37 -42.04 -21.13
CA LEU A 98 -12.08 -41.45 -20.75
C LEU A 98 -12.22 -40.33 -19.71
N SER A 99 -13.35 -39.61 -19.71
CA SER A 99 -13.64 -38.60 -18.70
C SER A 99 -14.03 -39.24 -17.37
N GLU A 100 -14.86 -40.28 -17.39
CA GLU A 100 -15.35 -40.97 -16.19
C GLU A 100 -14.23 -41.72 -15.45
N ASN A 101 -13.32 -42.34 -16.19
CA ASN A 101 -12.20 -43.09 -15.59
C ASN A 101 -11.00 -42.20 -15.22
N GLY A 102 -11.04 -40.90 -15.56
CA GLY A 102 -9.99 -39.93 -15.28
C GLY A 102 -8.77 -39.98 -16.22
N ASP A 103 -8.77 -40.83 -17.25
CA ASP A 103 -7.66 -40.89 -18.20
C ASP A 103 -7.55 -39.61 -19.04
N LEU A 104 -8.67 -38.93 -19.29
CA LEU A 104 -8.67 -37.64 -19.97
C LEU A 104 -7.85 -36.60 -19.19
N GLN A 105 -7.98 -36.56 -17.85
CA GLN A 105 -7.18 -35.71 -16.98
C GLN A 105 -5.69 -36.11 -17.03
N ARG A 106 -5.39 -37.41 -17.03
CA ARG A 106 -3.99 -37.90 -17.14
C ARG A 106 -3.35 -37.51 -18.46
N ILE A 107 -4.11 -37.52 -19.56
CA ILE A 107 -3.67 -37.04 -20.87
C ILE A 107 -3.41 -35.52 -20.78
N HIS A 108 -4.35 -34.76 -20.22
CA HIS A 108 -4.21 -33.32 -20.01
C HIS A 108 -2.91 -32.99 -19.26
N ASP A 109 -2.70 -33.57 -18.09
CA ASP A 109 -1.57 -33.26 -17.22
C ASP A 109 -0.23 -33.68 -17.85
N LYS A 110 -0.22 -34.81 -18.56
CA LYS A 110 0.97 -35.32 -19.26
C LYS A 110 1.44 -34.41 -20.39
N TRP A 111 0.51 -33.78 -21.12
CA TRP A 111 0.83 -33.00 -22.31
C TRP A 111 0.88 -31.48 -22.04
N LEU A 112 0.01 -30.96 -21.17
CA LEU A 112 -0.15 -29.52 -20.95
C LEU A 112 0.49 -29.04 -19.64
N GLN A 113 0.55 -29.88 -18.60
CA GLN A 113 1.04 -29.47 -17.27
C GLN A 113 2.53 -29.82 -17.03
N ARG A 114 3.34 -29.82 -18.08
CA ARG A 114 4.71 -30.38 -18.07
C ARG A 114 5.72 -29.57 -17.24
N SER A 115 5.42 -28.30 -16.97
CA SER A 115 6.10 -27.53 -15.93
C SER A 115 5.04 -26.75 -15.18
N GLY A 116 4.78 -27.16 -13.94
CA GLY A 116 3.82 -26.50 -13.07
C GLY A 116 4.34 -25.11 -12.72
N CYS A 117 4.09 -24.13 -13.60
CA CYS A 117 3.81 -22.78 -13.15
C CYS A 117 2.62 -22.93 -12.22
N SER A 118 2.88 -23.19 -10.94
CA SER A 118 1.82 -23.24 -9.96
C SER A 118 1.04 -21.97 -10.17
N THR A 119 -0.23 -22.12 -10.54
CA THR A 119 -1.28 -21.14 -10.29
C THR A 119 -1.39 -21.01 -8.77
N GLN A 120 -0.28 -20.65 -8.11
CA GLN A 120 -0.33 -19.77 -6.99
C GLN A 120 -1.02 -18.54 -7.55
N SER A 121 -2.34 -18.55 -7.38
CA SER A 121 -2.99 -17.64 -6.46
C SER A 121 -2.06 -17.20 -5.33
N ASN A 122 -0.98 -16.51 -5.69
CA ASN A 122 -0.28 -15.56 -4.86
C ASN A 122 -1.21 -14.34 -4.73
N GLN A 123 -2.46 -14.58 -4.34
CA GLN A 123 -3.17 -13.66 -3.47
C GLN A 123 -2.28 -13.36 -2.25
N VAL A 124 -1.40 -14.26 -1.83
CA VAL A 124 -0.48 -13.99 -0.73
C VAL A 124 0.58 -12.92 -1.07
N ASP A 125 1.15 -12.88 -2.29
CA ASP A 125 2.08 -11.79 -2.68
C ASP A 125 1.38 -10.54 -3.26
N ALA A 126 0.20 -10.69 -3.89
CA ALA A 126 -0.61 -9.53 -4.30
C ALA A 126 -1.17 -8.76 -3.09
N THR A 127 -1.23 -9.39 -1.92
CA THR A 127 -1.66 -8.76 -0.64
C THR A 127 -0.47 -8.31 0.21
N ARG A 128 0.72 -8.14 -0.36
CA ARG A 128 1.78 -7.37 0.31
C ARG A 128 1.56 -5.90 -0.03
N LEU A 129 0.86 -5.17 0.83
CA LEU A 129 0.82 -3.71 0.72
C LEU A 129 2.26 -3.18 0.83
N SER A 130 2.81 -2.73 -0.29
CA SER A 130 4.10 -2.05 -0.34
C SER A 130 4.01 -0.73 0.42
N LEU A 131 5.10 -0.32 1.06
CA LEU A 131 5.18 0.96 1.80
C LEU A 131 4.82 2.17 0.93
N THR A 132 4.93 2.06 -0.39
CA THR A 132 4.45 3.03 -1.38
C THR A 132 2.94 3.26 -1.31
N SER A 133 2.13 2.23 -1.05
CA SER A 133 0.67 2.36 -0.87
C SER A 133 0.30 3.10 0.42
N PHE A 134 1.21 3.18 1.39
CA PHE A 134 1.00 3.90 2.66
C PHE A 134 1.49 5.35 2.63
N TRP A 135 1.89 5.86 1.47
CA TRP A 135 2.36 7.25 1.33
C TRP A 135 1.35 8.28 1.85
N GLY A 136 0.04 8.04 1.67
CA GLY A 136 -1.02 8.90 2.21
C GLY A 136 -1.04 8.96 3.74
N LEU A 137 -0.79 7.83 4.43
CA LEU A 137 -0.73 7.81 5.89
C LEU A 137 0.47 8.58 6.42
N PHE A 138 1.64 8.40 5.78
CA PHE A 138 2.85 9.16 6.12
C PHE A 138 2.68 10.66 5.88
N LEU A 139 1.99 11.05 4.80
CA LEU A 139 1.70 12.45 4.49
C LEU A 139 0.80 13.09 5.57
N ILE A 140 -0.29 12.42 5.95
CA ILE A 140 -1.23 12.92 6.97
C ILE A 140 -0.52 13.07 8.32
N CYS A 141 0.23 12.05 8.73
CA CYS A 141 0.99 12.06 9.98
C CYS A 141 2.06 13.17 9.98
N GLY A 142 2.79 13.33 8.87
CA GLY A 142 3.79 14.37 8.70
C GLY A 142 3.21 15.79 8.81
N ILE A 143 2.08 16.05 8.15
CA ILE A 143 1.39 17.35 8.20
C ILE A 143 0.89 17.64 9.63
N ALA A 144 0.28 16.66 10.30
CA ALA A 144 -0.20 16.82 11.67
C ALA A 144 0.95 17.17 12.64
N CYS A 145 2.09 16.48 12.53
CA CYS A 145 3.29 16.76 13.30
C CYS A 145 3.84 18.16 13.01
N PHE A 146 3.91 18.57 11.74
CA PHE A 146 4.40 19.89 11.34
C PHE A 146 3.52 21.03 11.89
N ILE A 147 2.19 20.90 11.81
CA ILE A 147 1.25 21.89 12.36
C ILE A 147 1.40 21.98 13.87
N SER A 148 1.49 20.85 14.57
CA SER A 148 1.67 20.80 16.03
C SER A 148 2.96 21.53 16.45
N LEU A 149 4.08 21.24 15.78
CA LEU A 149 5.35 21.92 16.03
C LEU A 149 5.25 23.42 15.73
N THR A 150 4.63 23.80 14.62
CA THR A 150 4.47 25.21 14.24
C THR A 150 3.65 25.97 15.27
N VAL A 151 2.56 25.42 15.77
CA VAL A 151 1.74 26.02 16.83
C VAL A 151 2.53 26.12 18.14
N PHE A 152 3.29 25.09 18.49
CA PHE A 152 4.14 25.11 19.68
C PHE A 152 5.19 26.22 19.61
N PHE A 153 5.95 26.30 18.51
CA PHE A 153 6.93 27.36 18.30
C PHE A 153 6.27 28.75 18.24
N TRP A 154 5.10 28.88 17.62
CA TRP A 154 4.35 30.13 17.60
C TRP A 154 3.96 30.56 19.01
N ARG A 155 3.45 29.64 19.84
CA ARG A 155 3.09 29.93 21.24
C ARG A 155 4.31 30.34 22.06
N VAL A 156 5.42 29.63 21.93
CA VAL A 156 6.68 29.95 22.63
C VAL A 156 7.19 31.33 22.18
N PHE A 157 7.18 31.60 20.88
CA PHE A 157 7.60 32.90 20.33
C PHE A 157 6.68 34.04 20.78
N TRP A 158 5.36 33.83 20.81
CA TRP A 158 4.42 34.80 21.35
C TRP A 158 4.60 35.04 22.85
N GLN A 159 4.84 33.99 23.64
CA GLN A 159 5.14 34.14 25.06
C GLN A 159 6.44 34.91 25.29
N TYR A 160 7.50 34.59 24.53
CA TYR A 160 8.78 35.30 24.58
C TYR A 160 8.62 36.78 24.19
N ARG A 161 7.87 37.07 23.12
CA ARG A 161 7.61 38.43 22.67
C ARG A 161 6.71 39.22 23.64
N ARG A 162 5.80 38.54 24.35
CA ARG A 162 4.95 39.15 25.39
C ARG A 162 5.69 39.33 26.72
N TYR A 163 6.79 38.61 26.96
CA TYR A 163 7.64 38.74 28.16
C TYR A 163 8.79 39.75 27.98
N SER A 164 8.89 40.41 26.83
CA SER A 164 9.81 41.54 26.63
C SER A 164 9.04 42.87 26.59
N PRO A 165 8.56 43.32 27.76
CA PRO A 165 8.67 44.73 28.11
C PRO A 165 9.07 44.90 29.58
N GLU A 166 10.35 45.16 29.83
CA GLU A 166 10.89 46.03 30.90
C GLU A 166 12.41 45.90 30.89
N SER A 167 13.05 46.56 29.91
CA SER A 167 14.33 47.18 30.21
C SER A 167 13.99 48.49 30.90
N GLU A 168 13.87 48.47 32.23
CA GLU A 168 13.87 49.68 33.03
C GLU A 168 15.16 50.45 32.71
N GLY A 169 14.99 51.58 32.02
CA GLY A 169 15.99 52.62 31.94
C GLY A 169 15.99 53.38 33.25
N HIS A 170 17.17 53.49 33.86
CA HIS A 170 17.43 54.56 34.81
C HIS A 170 18.02 55.74 34.03
N GLU A 171 17.33 56.86 34.09
CA GLU A 171 17.61 58.14 33.43
C GLU A 171 18.90 58.78 33.95
N ILE A 172 19.72 59.38 33.07
CA ILE A 172 20.31 60.72 33.24
C ILE A 172 20.46 61.39 31.85
N GLU A 173 19.82 62.56 31.71
CA GLU A 173 19.84 63.70 30.74
C GLU A 173 20.55 63.68 29.34
N GLU A 174 19.86 64.36 28.41
CA GLU A 174 20.01 64.66 26.94
C GLU A 174 21.18 65.61 26.51
N PRO A 175 21.44 65.98 25.21
CA PRO A 175 20.61 65.87 23.96
C PRO A 175 21.26 65.40 22.60
N GLU A 176 20.39 64.91 21.69
CA GLU A 176 20.33 64.71 20.19
C GLU A 176 21.49 65.05 19.19
N PRO A 177 21.59 64.46 17.94
CA PRO A 177 20.49 64.29 16.94
C PRO A 177 20.52 62.96 16.09
N PRO A 178 19.60 62.74 15.11
CA PRO A 178 19.01 61.41 14.87
C PRO A 178 19.74 60.59 13.81
N ALA A 179 20.06 59.34 14.15
CA ALA A 179 20.46 58.33 13.17
C ALA A 179 19.42 57.21 13.10
N ARG A 180 18.78 57.11 11.93
CA ARG A 180 17.95 55.98 11.46
C ARG A 180 18.51 54.62 11.92
N SER A 181 17.96 54.05 12.99
CA SER A 181 18.31 52.70 13.41
C SER A 181 17.41 51.69 12.70
N ARG A 182 18.00 51.08 11.68
CA ARG A 182 17.52 49.96 10.89
C ARG A 182 17.10 48.83 11.84
N ARG A 183 15.81 48.46 11.87
CA ARG A 183 15.30 47.28 12.60
C ARG A 183 16.00 46.03 12.07
N THR A 184 17.09 45.63 12.71
CA THR A 184 17.71 44.32 12.49
C THR A 184 16.85 43.29 13.22
N PHE A 185 16.17 42.46 12.44
CA PHE A 185 15.57 41.21 12.90
C PHE A 185 16.70 40.32 13.43
N ARG A 186 16.97 40.36 14.74
CA ARG A 186 17.84 39.37 15.38
C ARG A 186 17.06 38.06 15.45
N THR A 187 17.52 37.07 14.70
CA THR A 187 17.05 35.68 14.79
C THR A 187 17.41 35.13 16.17
N PRO A 188 16.49 34.45 16.88
CA PRO A 188 16.81 33.88 18.19
C PRO A 188 17.81 32.74 18.05
N SER A 189 18.82 32.70 18.93
CA SER A 189 19.77 31.59 19.02
C SER A 189 19.13 30.42 19.75
N PHE A 190 19.33 29.19 19.26
CA PHE A 190 18.82 27.95 19.86
C PHE A 190 19.14 27.82 21.37
N LYS A 191 20.21 28.47 21.84
CA LYS A 191 20.65 28.47 23.24
C LYS A 191 19.65 29.16 24.18
N ASP A 192 19.02 30.25 23.75
CA ASP A 192 18.05 30.99 24.58
C ASP A 192 16.76 30.20 24.75
N LEU A 193 16.38 29.43 23.72
CA LEU A 193 15.20 28.58 23.74
C LEU A 193 15.40 27.36 24.65
N ILE A 194 16.61 26.75 24.61
CA ILE A 194 17.00 25.69 25.55
C ILE A 194 16.98 26.21 26.99
N GLY A 195 17.52 27.40 27.25
CA GLY A 195 17.51 28.00 28.59
C GLY A 195 16.10 28.29 29.12
N PHE A 196 15.17 28.69 28.26
CA PHE A 196 13.77 28.90 28.65
C PHE A 196 13.04 27.59 28.97
N VAL A 197 13.26 26.55 28.16
CA VAL A 197 12.66 25.22 28.39
C VAL A 197 13.16 24.62 29.70
N ASP A 198 14.46 24.73 29.96
CA ASP A 198 15.08 24.23 31.19
C ASP A 198 14.54 24.97 32.44
N LYS A 199 14.40 26.30 32.36
CA LYS A 199 13.78 27.10 33.42
C LYS A 199 12.32 26.70 33.68
N LYS A 200 11.54 26.44 32.62
CA LYS A 200 10.15 25.99 32.73
C LYS A 200 10.01 24.58 33.29
N GLU A 201 10.95 23.68 32.98
CA GLU A 201 11.00 22.34 33.54
C GLU A 201 11.23 22.36 35.06
N VAL A 202 12.14 23.23 35.53
CA VAL A 202 12.42 23.42 36.95
C VAL A 202 11.20 24.00 37.70
N GLU A 203 10.50 24.98 37.12
CA GLU A 203 9.26 25.55 37.70
C GLU A 203 8.16 24.48 37.86
N ILE A 204 7.97 23.61 36.85
CA ILE A 204 6.97 22.54 36.90
C ILE A 204 7.34 21.48 37.95
N LYS A 205 8.62 21.10 38.05
CA LYS A 205 9.11 20.15 39.06
C LYS A 205 8.89 20.68 40.49
N GLU A 206 9.14 21.96 40.73
CA GLU A 206 8.89 22.58 42.04
C GLU A 206 7.39 22.65 42.38
N MET A 207 6.53 22.94 41.39
CA MET A 207 5.08 22.88 41.59
C MET A 207 4.57 21.47 41.93
N LEU A 208 5.09 20.44 41.25
CA LEU A 208 4.75 19.03 41.54
C LEU A 208 5.23 18.61 42.93
N LYS A 209 6.41 19.05 43.35
CA LYS A 209 6.96 18.79 44.68
C LYS A 209 6.15 19.46 45.78
N ARG A 210 5.68 20.70 45.57
CA ARG A 210 4.77 21.39 46.50
C ARG A 210 3.40 20.73 46.59
N LYS A 211 2.88 20.21 45.48
CA LYS A 211 1.60 19.46 45.46
C LYS A 211 1.71 18.13 46.20
N SER A 212 2.77 17.35 45.96
CA SER A 212 3.05 16.09 46.67
C SER A 212 3.29 16.28 48.18
N GLY A 213 3.87 17.40 48.60
CA GLY A 213 4.07 17.72 50.01
C GLY A 213 2.79 18.14 50.77
N SER A 214 1.75 18.57 50.06
CA SER A 214 0.46 18.95 50.66
C SER A 214 -0.44 17.74 50.91
N ASP A 215 -0.38 16.72 50.05
CA ASP A 215 -1.19 15.49 50.19
C ASP A 215 -0.69 14.61 51.37
N ASN A 216 0.59 14.69 51.73
CA ASN A 216 1.18 13.89 52.80
C ASN A 216 0.95 14.44 54.23
N LYS A 217 0.29 15.60 54.36
CA LYS A 217 0.03 16.27 55.65
C LYS A 217 -1.38 16.02 56.22
N GLY A 218 -2.24 15.32 55.47
CA GLY A 218 -3.63 15.01 55.87
C GLY A 218 -3.82 13.67 56.60
N GLN A 219 -2.77 12.85 56.78
CA GLN A 219 -2.93 11.46 57.25
C GLN A 219 -2.22 11.14 58.58
N ALA A 220 -1.72 12.15 59.29
CA ALA A 220 -1.03 11.99 60.57
C ALA A 220 -1.75 12.73 61.72
N SER A 221 -3.04 12.46 61.92
CA SER A 221 -3.77 12.89 63.14
C SER A 221 -5.00 12.02 63.41
N GLN A 222 -4.80 10.76 63.81
CA GLN A 222 -5.75 10.04 64.68
C GLN A 222 -5.10 8.74 65.18
N SER A 223 -4.69 8.76 66.45
CA SER A 223 -4.33 7.59 67.25
C SER A 223 -4.80 7.86 68.66
N SER A 224 -5.90 7.24 69.09
CA SER A 224 -5.96 6.64 70.42
C SER A 224 -7.14 5.67 70.56
N ASP A 225 -6.82 4.53 71.17
CA ASP A 225 -7.63 3.64 72.00
C ASP A 225 -8.22 2.35 71.41
N GLY A 226 -7.76 1.23 72.00
CA GLY A 226 -8.57 0.03 72.24
C GLY A 226 -8.02 -1.29 71.66
N GLN A 227 -7.30 -2.06 72.48
CA GLN A 227 -7.15 -3.53 72.35
C GLN A 227 -7.86 -4.19 73.56
N PRO A 228 -8.18 -5.51 73.60
CA PRO A 228 -7.87 -6.57 72.63
C PRO A 228 -8.99 -7.64 72.36
N SER A 229 -8.74 -8.48 71.34
CA SER A 229 -9.08 -9.93 71.18
C SER A 229 -10.56 -10.39 71.20
N SER A 230 -11.05 -11.42 70.51
CA SER A 230 -10.72 -12.30 69.35
C SER A 230 -12.06 -13.07 69.04
N PRO A 231 -12.13 -14.23 68.35
CA PRO A 231 -12.78 -14.36 67.04
C PRO A 231 -14.02 -15.28 67.03
N SER A 232 -14.83 -15.19 65.97
CA SER A 232 -15.57 -16.29 65.32
C SER A 232 -16.00 -15.84 63.94
#